data_AF-A0A520K4H9-F1
#
_entry.id   AF-A0A520K4H9-F1
#
_cell.length_a   1.000
_cell.length_b   1.000
_cell.length_c   1.000
_cell.angle_alpha   90.00
_cell.angle_beta   90.00
_cell.angle_gamma   90.00
#
_symmetry.space_group_name_H-M   'P 1'
#
loop_
_entity.id
_entity.type
_entity.pdbx_description
1 polymer ?
#
loop_
_entity_poly.entity_id
_entity_poly.type
_entity_poly.pdbx_seq_one_letter_code
_entity_poly.pdbx_strand_id
1 'polypeptide(L)'
;MKKEIVAKLNISFEDAAYQKDDIEYWFARDLQVLPNYTEWRNFLQVVEKAKTTCENSNQRMSDHFVDVNKTINMPKGATKQIDDIMLTRYACYLIAQNGDPRKEQIAFAQSYFAIQTRKQELLEERIEVIERLQAREKLTTTEKEFFKLIYERGVDNPGFGRIRSKGDNALFGGHTTINMKKKSGVSTGRALADFLPTITIKAKDFATEITNFNVKKDDLAGEMRITGEHVKNNTEVRSLLVKSDIIPEELPSAEDAKNLERKVKADSKKTIERFKTAASGVIMPSTPHNCSCLHQHATAPHGCSTTVSSCVGHQKIVCEGC
;
A
#
# COMPACT_ATOMS: atom_id res chain seq x y z
N MET A 1 -17.66 14.83 10.35
CA MET A 1 -18.50 14.60 9.15
C MET A 1 -19.00 13.17 9.13
N LYS A 2 -20.24 12.94 8.69
CA LYS A 2 -20.82 11.59 8.57
C LYS A 2 -20.22 10.87 7.36
N LYS A 3 -19.68 9.67 7.55
CA LYS A 3 -19.10 8.84 6.47
C LYS A 3 -20.05 8.60 5.30
N GLU A 4 -21.35 8.60 5.57
CA GLU A 4 -22.42 8.41 4.58
C GLU A 4 -22.45 9.50 3.50
N ILE A 5 -22.16 10.76 3.87
CA ILE A 5 -22.14 11.89 2.93
C ILE A 5 -20.94 11.76 1.98
N VAL A 6 -19.80 11.31 2.50
CA VAL A 6 -18.59 11.03 1.70
C VAL A 6 -18.86 9.97 0.66
N ALA A 7 -19.47 8.86 1.08
CA ALA A 7 -19.80 7.77 0.18
C ALA A 7 -20.78 8.22 -0.90
N LYS A 8 -21.82 8.98 -0.53
CA LYS A 8 -22.81 9.49 -1.48
C LYS A 8 -22.20 10.44 -2.51
N LEU A 9 -21.41 11.42 -2.08
CA LEU A 9 -20.76 12.38 -3.00
C LEU A 9 -19.75 11.70 -3.93
N ASN A 10 -19.03 10.70 -3.42
CA ASN A 10 -18.13 9.91 -4.25
C ASN A 10 -18.90 9.10 -5.30
N ILE A 11 -19.94 8.37 -4.89
CA ILE A 11 -20.82 7.64 -5.84
C ILE A 11 -21.38 8.58 -6.90
N SER A 12 -21.90 9.75 -6.52
CA SER A 12 -22.42 10.71 -7.50
C SER A 12 -21.36 11.27 -8.45
N PHE A 13 -20.09 11.33 -8.03
CA PHE A 13 -18.98 11.73 -8.90
C PHE A 13 -18.61 10.61 -9.89
N GLU A 14 -18.50 9.37 -9.39
CA GLU A 14 -18.21 8.20 -10.22
C GLU A 14 -19.34 7.92 -11.22
N ASP A 15 -20.60 8.05 -10.80
CA ASP A 15 -21.79 7.86 -11.65
C ASP A 15 -21.89 8.93 -12.76
N ALA A 16 -21.23 10.09 -12.59
CA ALA A 16 -21.18 11.15 -13.60
C ALA A 16 -20.06 10.94 -14.63
N ALA A 17 -19.27 9.86 -14.50
CA ALA A 17 -18.23 9.51 -15.44
C ALA A 17 -18.83 8.95 -16.74
N TYR A 18 -18.23 9.33 -17.85
CA TYR A 18 -18.44 8.74 -19.16
C TYR A 18 -17.22 7.89 -19.51
N GLN A 19 -17.43 6.83 -20.29
CA GLN A 19 -16.36 5.96 -20.75
C GLN A 19 -16.36 5.90 -22.27
N LYS A 20 -15.18 6.04 -22.88
CA LYS A 20 -14.97 5.84 -24.31
C LYS A 20 -13.59 5.24 -24.52
N ASP A 21 -13.50 4.16 -25.28
CA ASP A 21 -12.24 3.48 -25.61
C ASP A 21 -11.38 3.18 -24.36
N ASP A 22 -12.02 2.70 -23.28
CA ASP A 22 -11.43 2.47 -21.95
C ASP A 22 -10.84 3.70 -21.24
N ILE A 23 -11.15 4.90 -21.72
CA ILE A 23 -10.80 6.16 -21.08
C ILE A 23 -12.03 6.74 -20.38
N GLU A 24 -11.90 6.97 -19.08
CA GLU A 24 -12.89 7.68 -18.26
C GLU A 24 -12.75 9.20 -18.42
N TYR A 25 -13.87 9.89 -18.58
CA TYR A 25 -13.92 11.35 -18.68
C TYR A 25 -15.23 11.92 -18.12
N TRP A 26 -15.25 13.22 -17.82
CA TRP A 26 -16.42 13.95 -17.35
C TRP A 26 -16.68 15.14 -18.25
N PHE A 27 -17.95 15.51 -18.46
CA PHE A 27 -18.29 16.81 -19.03
C PHE A 27 -18.35 17.87 -17.95
N ALA A 28 -17.71 19.02 -18.18
CA ALA A 28 -17.71 20.14 -17.26
C ALA A 28 -19.13 20.63 -16.94
N ARG A 29 -20.06 20.62 -17.92
CA ARG A 29 -21.45 21.00 -17.66
C ARG A 29 -22.23 20.04 -16.77
N ASP A 30 -21.87 18.76 -16.73
CA ASP A 30 -22.49 17.82 -15.77
C ASP A 30 -21.82 17.98 -14.41
N LEU A 31 -20.49 18.12 -14.41
CA LEU A 31 -19.72 18.33 -13.20
C LEU A 31 -20.17 19.58 -12.43
N GLN A 32 -20.56 20.67 -13.09
CA GLN A 32 -21.00 21.91 -12.43
C GLN A 32 -22.18 21.72 -11.45
N VAL A 33 -23.03 20.71 -11.70
CA VAL A 33 -24.24 20.46 -10.92
C VAL A 33 -23.87 19.84 -9.57
N LEU A 34 -22.84 19.00 -9.52
CA LEU A 34 -22.43 18.29 -8.31
C LEU A 34 -22.01 19.24 -7.17
N PRO A 35 -21.17 20.28 -7.40
CA PRO A 35 -20.89 21.31 -6.41
C PRO A 35 -21.92 22.44 -6.37
N ASN A 36 -23.07 22.28 -7.03
CA ASN A 36 -24.17 23.25 -7.02
C ASN A 36 -23.77 24.63 -7.57
N TYR A 37 -23.10 24.68 -8.72
CA TYR A 37 -22.94 25.91 -9.51
C TYR A 37 -24.13 26.05 -10.46
N THR A 38 -24.96 27.08 -10.21
CA THR A 38 -26.16 27.35 -11.01
C THR A 38 -25.86 28.04 -12.33
N GLU A 39 -24.84 28.90 -12.37
CA GLU A 39 -24.45 29.66 -13.54
C GLU A 39 -23.15 29.14 -14.14
N TRP A 40 -23.20 28.76 -15.42
CA TRP A 40 -22.04 28.28 -16.18
C TRP A 40 -20.84 29.24 -16.13
N ARG A 41 -21.08 30.55 -16.25
CA ARG A 41 -20.02 31.57 -16.21
C ARG A 41 -19.20 31.53 -14.92
N ASN A 42 -19.86 31.25 -13.79
CA ASN A 42 -19.18 31.19 -12.49
C ASN A 42 -18.39 29.89 -12.33
N PHE A 43 -18.91 28.78 -12.87
CA PHE A 43 -18.17 27.52 -12.90
C PHE A 43 -16.97 27.58 -13.85
N LEU A 44 -17.12 28.22 -15.03
CA LEU A 44 -16.05 28.38 -16.00
C LEU A 44 -14.85 29.14 -15.39
N GLN A 45 -15.08 30.15 -14.54
CA GLN A 45 -13.98 30.81 -13.82
C GLN A 45 -13.18 29.87 -12.92
N VAL A 46 -13.83 28.85 -12.33
CA VAL A 46 -13.15 27.82 -11.55
C VAL A 46 -12.34 26.90 -12.45
N VAL A 47 -12.91 26.53 -13.61
CA VAL A 47 -12.21 25.72 -14.62
C VAL A 47 -10.96 26.45 -15.13
N GLU A 48 -11.02 27.76 -15.40
CA GLU A 48 -9.85 28.53 -15.84
C GLU A 48 -8.77 28.63 -14.76
N LYS A 49 -9.15 28.73 -13.47
CA LYS A 49 -8.19 28.61 -12.35
C LYS A 49 -7.55 27.23 -12.29
N ALA A 50 -8.33 26.17 -12.53
CA ALA A 50 -7.85 24.80 -12.56
C ALA A 50 -6.88 24.56 -13.73
N LYS A 51 -7.18 25.09 -14.92
CA LYS A 51 -6.28 25.12 -16.08
C LYS A 51 -4.95 25.81 -15.76
N THR A 52 -5.00 26.99 -15.14
CA THR A 52 -3.80 27.71 -14.68
C THR A 52 -2.98 26.89 -13.69
N THR A 53 -3.65 26.19 -12.76
CA THR A 53 -2.99 25.30 -11.80
C THR A 53 -2.31 24.11 -12.49
N CYS A 54 -2.95 23.55 -13.52
CA CYS A 54 -2.42 22.45 -14.32
C CYS A 54 -1.10 22.86 -15.02
N GLU A 55 -1.08 24.01 -15.69
CA GLU A 55 0.13 24.53 -16.34
C GLU A 55 1.25 24.80 -15.34
N ASN A 56 0.94 25.44 -14.20
CA ASN A 56 1.91 25.72 -13.15
C ASN A 56 2.47 24.44 -12.49
N SER A 57 1.75 23.32 -12.64
CA SER A 57 2.19 21.99 -12.17
C SER A 57 2.98 21.22 -13.24
N ASN A 58 3.41 21.89 -14.32
CA ASN A 58 4.10 21.31 -15.48
C ASN A 58 3.32 20.21 -16.21
N GLN A 59 1.98 20.27 -16.16
CA GLN A 59 1.11 19.38 -16.92
C GLN A 59 0.55 20.12 -18.15
N ARG A 60 0.36 19.41 -19.27
CA ARG A 60 -0.21 20.01 -20.49
C ARG A 60 -1.72 20.12 -20.33
N MET A 61 -2.27 21.33 -20.47
CA MET A 61 -3.73 21.53 -20.37
C MET A 61 -4.52 20.66 -21.35
N SER A 62 -4.03 20.51 -22.58
CA SER A 62 -4.68 19.73 -23.65
C SER A 62 -4.89 18.27 -23.29
N ASP A 63 -4.11 17.73 -22.36
CA ASP A 63 -4.18 16.32 -21.94
C ASP A 63 -5.30 16.11 -20.91
N HIS A 64 -5.79 17.21 -20.31
CA HIS A 64 -6.69 17.17 -19.16
C HIS A 64 -8.01 17.93 -19.37
N PHE A 65 -8.00 18.99 -20.18
CA PHE A 65 -9.12 19.88 -20.50
C PHE A 65 -9.25 19.99 -22.02
N VAL A 66 -10.21 19.26 -22.60
CA VAL A 66 -10.44 19.24 -24.04
C VAL A 66 -11.75 19.93 -24.36
N ASP A 67 -11.70 21.04 -25.09
CA ASP A 67 -12.91 21.76 -25.51
C ASP A 67 -13.69 20.93 -26.55
N VAL A 68 -15.00 20.80 -26.35
CA VAL A 68 -15.91 20.00 -27.16
C VAL A 68 -17.27 20.67 -27.29
N ASN A 69 -18.13 20.14 -28.16
CA ASN A 69 -19.53 20.56 -28.24
C ASN A 69 -20.43 19.48 -27.65
N LYS A 70 -21.32 19.87 -26.75
CA LYS A 70 -22.34 19.01 -26.19
C LYS A 70 -23.70 19.32 -26.82
N THR A 71 -24.39 18.28 -27.30
CA THR A 71 -25.75 18.41 -27.80
C THR A 71 -26.73 18.31 -26.63
N ILE A 72 -27.60 19.30 -26.49
CA ILE A 72 -28.68 19.31 -25.49
C ILE A 72 -30.05 19.32 -26.15
N ASN A 73 -31.02 18.72 -25.46
CA ASN A 73 -32.42 18.74 -25.85
C ASN A 73 -33.06 20.06 -25.41
N MET A 74 -33.81 20.67 -26.32
CA MET A 74 -34.58 21.88 -26.11
C MET A 74 -36.08 21.53 -26.02
N PRO A 75 -36.92 22.42 -25.47
CA PRO A 75 -38.37 22.25 -25.52
C PRO A 75 -38.85 22.00 -26.95
N LYS A 76 -39.92 21.21 -27.09
CA LYS A 76 -40.53 20.83 -28.37
C LYS A 76 -39.64 19.95 -29.28
N GLY A 77 -38.68 19.21 -28.70
CA GLY A 77 -37.89 18.21 -29.44
C GLY A 77 -36.79 18.79 -30.34
N ALA A 78 -36.55 20.10 -30.29
CA ALA A 78 -35.39 20.70 -30.94
C ALA A 78 -34.10 20.33 -30.19
N THR A 79 -32.96 20.34 -30.87
CA THR A 79 -31.64 20.14 -30.26
C THR A 79 -30.76 21.36 -30.48
N LYS A 80 -29.84 21.61 -29.56
CA LYS A 80 -28.86 22.71 -29.66
C LYS A 80 -27.48 22.22 -29.26
N GLN A 81 -26.46 22.62 -29.99
CA GLN A 81 -25.07 22.44 -29.56
C GLN A 81 -24.63 23.61 -28.69
N ILE A 82 -23.95 23.29 -27.61
CA ILE A 82 -23.34 24.24 -26.68
C ILE A 82 -21.91 23.83 -26.40
N ASP A 83 -21.03 24.80 -26.20
CA ASP A 83 -19.63 24.56 -25.84
C ASP A 83 -19.56 23.84 -24.48
N ASP A 84 -18.70 22.84 -24.35
CA ASP A 84 -18.44 22.10 -23.12
C ASP A 84 -16.96 21.67 -23.09
N ILE A 85 -16.53 21.04 -22.00
CA ILE A 85 -15.15 20.62 -21.82
C ILE A 85 -15.16 19.17 -21.33
N MET A 86 -14.44 18.30 -22.03
CA MET A 86 -14.10 16.96 -21.55
C MET A 86 -12.94 17.07 -20.56
N LEU A 87 -13.16 16.49 -19.39
CA LEU A 87 -12.27 16.56 -18.24
C LEU A 87 -11.77 15.16 -17.91
N THR A 88 -10.48 15.05 -17.68
CA THR A 88 -9.91 13.88 -17.01
C THR A 88 -10.26 13.91 -15.51
N ARG A 89 -10.12 12.77 -14.83
CA ARG A 89 -10.24 12.69 -13.37
C ARG A 89 -9.32 13.70 -12.65
N TYR A 90 -8.10 13.89 -13.16
CA TYR A 90 -7.16 14.89 -12.66
C TYR A 90 -7.69 16.32 -12.79
N ALA A 91 -8.27 16.69 -13.94
CA ALA A 91 -8.91 18.00 -14.13
C ALA A 91 -10.07 18.22 -13.16
N CYS A 92 -10.91 17.20 -12.93
CA CYS A 92 -11.99 17.26 -11.95
C CYS A 92 -11.46 17.56 -10.53
N TYR A 93 -10.34 16.95 -10.14
CA TYR A 93 -9.71 17.21 -8.85
C TYR A 93 -9.16 18.63 -8.73
N LEU A 94 -8.51 19.15 -9.78
CA LEU A 94 -8.05 20.55 -9.80
C LEU A 94 -9.22 21.54 -9.72
N ILE A 95 -10.34 21.26 -10.38
CA ILE A 95 -11.56 22.07 -10.28
C ILE A 95 -12.09 22.07 -8.83
N ALA A 96 -12.16 20.91 -8.19
CA ALA A 96 -12.59 20.81 -6.80
C ALA A 96 -11.65 21.56 -5.84
N GLN A 97 -10.34 21.52 -6.08
CA GLN A 97 -9.35 22.25 -5.28
C GLN A 97 -9.47 23.78 -5.44
N ASN A 98 -9.81 24.26 -6.64
CA ASN A 98 -9.92 25.68 -6.97
C ASN A 98 -11.34 26.28 -6.81
N GLY A 99 -12.32 25.47 -6.39
CA GLY A 99 -13.71 25.89 -6.21
C GLY A 99 -13.93 26.83 -5.02
N ASP A 100 -15.14 27.36 -4.89
CA ASP A 100 -15.53 28.24 -3.78
C ASP A 100 -15.74 27.41 -2.49
N PRO A 101 -14.90 27.58 -1.43
CA PRO A 101 -15.03 26.82 -0.20
C PRO A 101 -16.29 27.16 0.60
N ARG A 102 -17.06 28.20 0.23
CA ARG A 102 -18.38 28.46 0.83
C ARG A 102 -19.44 27.46 0.38
N LYS A 103 -19.18 26.71 -0.69
CA LYS A 103 -20.05 25.61 -1.16
C LYS A 103 -19.67 24.34 -0.41
N GLU A 104 -20.64 23.73 0.28
CA GLU A 104 -20.40 22.57 1.16
C GLU A 104 -19.72 21.41 0.43
N GLN A 105 -20.10 21.13 -0.82
CA GLN A 105 -19.52 20.05 -1.63
C GLN A 105 -18.06 20.30 -2.01
N ILE A 106 -17.67 21.57 -2.21
CA ILE A 106 -16.28 21.96 -2.51
C ILE A 106 -15.42 21.88 -1.25
N ALA A 107 -15.87 22.48 -0.14
CA ALA A 107 -15.19 22.37 1.15
C ALA A 107 -15.02 20.92 1.59
N PHE A 108 -16.04 20.11 1.31
CA PHE A 108 -16.01 18.67 1.51
C PHE A 108 -14.92 18.00 0.68
N ALA A 109 -14.87 18.24 -0.64
CA ALA A 109 -13.86 17.65 -1.52
C ALA A 109 -12.43 18.05 -1.08
N GLN A 110 -12.21 19.32 -0.75
CA GLN A 110 -10.93 19.81 -0.22
C GLN A 110 -10.54 19.11 1.09
N SER A 111 -11.48 18.95 2.02
CA SER A 111 -11.26 18.22 3.27
C SER A 111 -10.95 16.75 3.03
N TYR A 112 -11.63 16.12 2.06
CA TYR A 112 -11.38 14.73 1.66
C TYR A 112 -9.96 14.56 1.12
N PHE A 113 -9.49 15.45 0.23
CA PHE A 113 -8.11 15.40 -0.27
C PHE A 113 -7.09 15.54 0.87
N ALA A 114 -7.27 16.51 1.78
CA ALA A 114 -6.37 16.66 2.93
C ALA A 114 -6.30 15.39 3.79
N ILE A 115 -7.43 14.74 4.05
CA ILE A 115 -7.49 13.49 4.80
C ILE A 115 -6.86 12.32 4.03
N GLN A 116 -7.11 12.22 2.72
CA GLN A 116 -6.54 11.15 1.89
C GLN A 116 -5.03 11.30 1.76
N THR A 117 -4.51 12.51 1.53
CA THR A 117 -3.07 12.78 1.52
C THR A 117 -2.45 12.38 2.85
N ARG A 118 -3.04 12.78 3.99
CA ARG A 118 -2.54 12.38 5.31
C ARG A 118 -2.58 10.87 5.52
N LYS A 119 -3.61 10.19 5.00
CA LYS A 119 -3.71 8.74 5.06
C LYS A 119 -2.63 8.07 4.23
N GLN A 120 -2.32 8.60 3.05
CA GLN A 120 -1.28 8.09 2.17
C GLN A 120 0.12 8.27 2.80
N GLU A 121 0.43 9.45 3.33
CA GLU A 121 1.68 9.70 4.08
C GLU A 121 1.88 8.68 5.21
N LEU A 122 0.84 8.45 6.02
CA LEU A 122 0.87 7.48 7.12
C LEU A 122 1.02 6.02 6.63
N LEU A 123 0.49 5.70 5.45
CA LEU A 123 0.67 4.38 4.83
C LEU A 123 2.10 4.21 4.34
N GLU A 124 2.68 5.23 3.73
CA GLU A 124 4.09 5.23 3.27
C GLU A 124 5.05 5.06 4.44
N GLU A 125 4.90 5.86 5.51
CA GLU A 125 5.65 5.69 6.77
C GLU A 125 5.55 4.26 7.31
N ARG A 126 4.38 3.62 7.17
CA ARG A 126 4.15 2.25 7.64
C ARG A 126 4.78 1.20 6.74
N ILE A 127 4.81 1.42 5.42
CA ILE A 127 5.46 0.52 4.46
C ILE A 127 6.95 0.44 4.77
N GLU A 128 7.62 1.58 5.00
CA GLU A 128 9.04 1.62 5.36
C GLU A 128 9.34 0.80 6.63
N VAL A 129 8.49 0.91 7.65
CA VAL A 129 8.62 0.13 8.89
C VAL A 129 8.43 -1.37 8.63
N ILE A 130 7.42 -1.75 7.84
CA ILE A 130 7.15 -3.16 7.50
C ILE A 130 8.33 -3.76 6.73
N GLU A 131 8.84 -3.06 5.72
CA GLU A 131 9.99 -3.52 4.93
C GLU A 131 11.22 -3.75 5.81
N ARG A 132 11.47 -2.85 6.76
CA ARG A 132 12.58 -3.00 7.70
C ARG A 132 12.42 -4.21 8.60
N LEU A 133 11.21 -4.43 9.13
CA LEU A 133 10.91 -5.60 9.96
C LEU A 133 11.09 -6.90 9.17
N GLN A 134 10.60 -6.95 7.93
CA GLN A 134 10.78 -8.08 7.02
C GLN A 134 12.26 -8.34 6.70
N ALA A 135 13.03 -7.30 6.39
CA ALA A 135 14.48 -7.43 6.17
C ALA A 135 15.19 -7.98 7.42
N ARG A 136 14.79 -7.52 8.61
CA ARG A 136 15.38 -7.98 9.88
C ARG A 136 15.03 -9.43 10.19
N GLU A 137 13.81 -9.85 9.91
CA GLU A 137 13.35 -11.23 10.02
C GLU A 137 14.11 -12.14 9.05
N LYS A 138 14.21 -11.73 7.78
CA LYS A 138 14.97 -12.45 6.75
C LYS A 138 16.43 -12.65 7.16
N LEU A 139 17.12 -11.59 7.58
CA LEU A 139 18.48 -11.68 8.11
C LEU A 139 18.59 -12.65 9.29
N THR A 140 17.59 -12.70 10.18
CA THR A 140 17.59 -13.65 11.30
C THR A 140 17.55 -15.09 10.81
N THR A 141 16.72 -15.38 9.82
CA THR A 141 16.60 -16.72 9.22
C THR A 141 17.89 -17.10 8.51
N THR A 142 18.45 -16.20 7.72
CA THR A 142 19.70 -16.41 6.99
C THR A 142 20.90 -16.61 7.93
N GLU A 143 21.00 -15.83 9.02
CA GLU A 143 22.04 -16.03 10.05
C GLU A 143 21.88 -17.37 10.79
N LYS A 144 20.64 -17.84 11.01
CA LYS A 144 20.39 -19.16 11.62
C LYS A 144 20.82 -20.30 10.69
N GLU A 145 20.52 -20.19 9.41
CA GLU A 145 20.97 -21.16 8.40
C GLU A 145 22.49 -21.17 8.30
N PHE A 146 23.12 -19.99 8.28
CA PHE A 146 24.56 -19.86 8.26
C PHE A 146 25.21 -20.49 9.49
N PHE A 147 24.67 -20.20 10.69
CA PHE A 147 25.13 -20.81 11.93
C PHE A 147 25.09 -22.34 11.88
N LYS A 148 23.95 -22.92 11.49
CA LYS A 148 23.80 -24.38 11.38
C LYS A 148 24.82 -24.96 10.39
N LEU A 149 24.92 -24.34 9.22
CA LEU A 149 25.78 -24.77 8.13
C LEU A 149 27.27 -24.83 8.51
N ILE A 150 27.75 -23.82 9.23
CA ILE A 150 29.17 -23.75 9.60
C ILE A 150 29.48 -24.57 10.85
N TYR A 151 28.49 -24.78 11.72
CA TYR A 151 28.62 -25.68 12.86
C TYR A 151 28.86 -27.12 12.41
N GLU A 152 28.09 -27.59 11.42
CA GLU A 152 28.30 -28.88 10.76
C GLU A 152 29.67 -29.00 10.07
N ARG A 153 30.34 -27.88 9.81
CA ARG A 153 31.68 -27.82 9.20
C ARG A 153 32.80 -27.44 10.17
N GLY A 154 32.60 -27.69 11.46
CA GLY A 154 33.65 -27.62 12.47
C GLY A 154 33.89 -26.23 13.08
N VAL A 155 32.92 -25.31 12.98
CA VAL A 155 32.94 -24.02 13.69
C VAL A 155 32.16 -24.12 15.00
N ASP A 156 32.76 -23.69 16.10
CA ASP A 156 32.11 -23.66 17.41
C ASP A 156 31.28 -22.38 17.65
N ASN A 157 30.51 -22.36 18.73
CA ASN A 157 29.66 -21.20 19.06
C ASN A 157 30.47 -19.89 19.22
N PRO A 158 31.63 -19.87 19.92
CA PRO A 158 32.51 -18.72 19.94
C PRO A 158 33.03 -18.31 18.54
N GLY A 159 33.36 -19.28 17.69
CA GLY A 159 33.84 -19.08 16.32
C GLY A 159 32.82 -18.38 15.44
N PHE A 160 31.54 -18.73 15.54
CA PHE A 160 30.47 -17.99 14.85
C PHE A 160 30.45 -16.51 15.25
N GLY A 161 30.61 -16.22 16.54
CA GLY A 161 30.71 -14.84 17.04
C GLY A 161 31.89 -14.08 16.44
N ARG A 162 33.06 -14.74 16.30
CA ARG A 162 34.26 -14.17 15.68
C ARG A 162 34.07 -13.93 14.18
N ILE A 163 33.55 -14.91 13.44
CA ILE A 163 33.24 -14.80 12.01
C ILE A 163 32.29 -13.62 11.76
N ARG A 164 31.19 -13.53 12.50
CA ARG A 164 30.22 -12.44 12.36
C ARG A 164 30.85 -11.07 12.64
N SER A 165 31.69 -10.96 13.67
CA SER A 165 32.40 -9.72 14.00
C SER A 165 33.41 -9.32 12.91
N LYS A 166 34.07 -10.30 12.28
CA LYS A 166 34.96 -10.08 11.13
C LYS A 166 34.19 -9.66 9.87
N GLY A 167 33.00 -10.22 9.64
CA GLY A 167 32.08 -9.76 8.60
C GLY A 167 31.64 -8.32 8.81
N ASP A 168 31.20 -7.97 10.02
CA ASP A 168 30.87 -6.58 10.38
C ASP A 168 32.07 -5.64 10.18
N ASN A 169 33.26 -6.04 10.61
CA ASN A 169 34.49 -5.27 10.39
C ASN A 169 34.74 -4.97 8.91
N ALA A 170 34.52 -5.95 8.03
CA ALA A 170 34.66 -5.77 6.59
C ALA A 170 33.56 -4.87 5.99
N LEU A 171 32.31 -5.05 6.42
CA LEU A 171 31.17 -4.28 5.90
C LEU A 171 31.21 -2.81 6.33
N PHE A 172 31.63 -2.55 7.56
CA PHE A 172 31.65 -1.22 8.20
C PHE A 172 33.05 -0.58 8.20
N GLY A 173 33.89 -0.85 7.20
CA GLY A 173 35.11 -0.06 6.98
C GLY A 173 36.14 -0.15 8.11
N GLY A 174 36.21 -1.30 8.79
CA GLY A 174 37.10 -1.52 9.95
C GLY A 174 36.41 -1.37 11.31
N HIS A 175 35.12 -1.03 11.35
CA HIS A 175 34.37 -1.00 12.61
C HIS A 175 33.82 -2.38 12.98
N THR A 176 34.25 -2.91 14.13
CA THR A 176 33.68 -4.16 14.68
C THR A 176 32.23 -3.96 15.12
N THR A 177 31.51 -5.06 15.38
CA THR A 177 30.16 -5.01 15.96
C THR A 177 30.11 -4.17 17.24
N ILE A 178 31.15 -4.22 18.07
CA ILE A 178 31.24 -3.47 19.35
C ILE A 178 31.38 -1.97 19.07
N ASN A 179 32.22 -1.59 18.11
CA ASN A 179 32.41 -0.20 17.71
C ASN A 179 31.10 0.40 17.20
N MET A 180 30.39 -0.34 16.34
CA MET A 180 29.09 0.08 15.82
C MET A 180 28.03 0.19 16.91
N LYS A 181 27.95 -0.77 17.84
CA LYS A 181 27.04 -0.67 18.98
C LYS A 181 27.31 0.56 19.84
N LYS A 182 28.59 0.87 20.10
CA LYS A 182 28.98 2.07 20.86
C LYS A 182 28.58 3.35 20.13
N LYS A 183 28.80 3.42 18.81
CA LYS A 183 28.40 4.57 17.97
C LYS A 183 26.88 4.78 17.98
N SER A 184 26.12 3.69 17.91
CA SER A 184 24.65 3.71 17.87
C SER A 184 23.96 3.77 19.24
N GLY A 185 24.71 3.89 20.35
CA GLY A 185 24.13 3.89 21.70
C GLY A 185 23.43 2.58 22.11
N VAL A 186 23.79 1.46 21.47
CA VAL A 186 23.15 0.16 21.66
C VAL A 186 23.81 -0.59 22.82
N SER A 187 23.01 -1.09 23.76
CA SER A 187 23.53 -1.88 24.87
C SER A 187 24.10 -3.23 24.41
N THR A 188 25.05 -3.77 25.17
CA THR A 188 25.80 -4.99 24.80
C THR A 188 24.88 -6.20 24.56
N GLY A 189 23.81 -6.34 25.34
CA GLY A 189 22.83 -7.43 25.24
C GLY A 189 21.84 -7.33 24.08
N ARG A 190 21.83 -6.21 23.33
CA ARG A 190 20.94 -6.03 22.17
C ARG A 190 21.67 -6.36 20.86
N ALA A 191 20.93 -6.83 19.85
CA ALA A 191 21.51 -7.10 18.54
C ALA A 191 21.75 -5.79 17.78
N LEU A 192 22.92 -5.62 17.16
CA LEU A 192 23.23 -4.44 16.35
C LEU A 192 22.21 -4.27 15.21
N ALA A 193 21.83 -5.37 14.56
CA ALA A 193 20.88 -5.39 13.45
C ALA A 193 19.51 -4.80 13.80
N ASP A 194 19.11 -4.75 15.09
CA ASP A 194 17.85 -4.13 15.52
C ASP A 194 17.86 -2.59 15.33
N PHE A 195 19.03 -1.98 15.13
CA PHE A 195 19.24 -0.53 15.03
C PHE A 195 19.85 -0.10 13.69
N LEU A 196 20.11 -1.06 12.80
CA LEU A 196 20.62 -0.77 11.47
C LEU A 196 19.48 -0.27 10.54
N PRO A 197 19.79 0.62 9.59
CA PRO A 197 18.90 0.96 8.48
C PRO A 197 18.58 -0.26 7.60
N THR A 198 17.45 -0.20 6.89
CA THR A 198 16.97 -1.30 6.02
C THR A 198 18.01 -1.72 4.98
N ILE A 199 18.67 -0.76 4.33
CA ILE A 199 19.68 -1.04 3.31
C ILE A 199 20.87 -1.82 3.89
N THR A 200 21.31 -1.48 5.10
CA THR A 200 22.43 -2.13 5.78
C THR A 200 22.05 -3.54 6.25
N ILE A 201 20.82 -3.74 6.70
CA ILE A 201 20.29 -5.08 7.03
C ILE A 201 20.30 -5.96 5.77
N LYS A 202 19.77 -5.46 4.64
CA LYS A 202 19.75 -6.17 3.36
C LYS A 202 21.16 -6.47 2.83
N ALA A 203 22.09 -5.53 2.97
CA ALA A 203 23.49 -5.74 2.58
C ALA A 203 24.14 -6.87 3.40
N LYS A 204 23.94 -6.86 4.72
CA LYS A 204 24.45 -7.91 5.61
C LYS A 204 23.81 -9.27 5.31
N ASP A 205 22.51 -9.28 5.04
CA ASP A 205 21.77 -10.48 4.63
C ASP A 205 22.36 -11.05 3.34
N PHE A 206 22.52 -10.22 2.32
CA PHE A 206 23.07 -10.63 1.04
C PHE A 206 24.51 -11.16 1.14
N ALA A 207 25.39 -10.49 1.89
CA ALA A 207 26.74 -10.98 2.14
C ALA A 207 26.75 -12.36 2.84
N THR A 208 25.79 -12.57 3.76
CA THR A 208 25.62 -13.84 4.46
C THR A 208 25.08 -14.93 3.54
N GLU A 209 24.12 -14.61 2.67
CA GLU A 209 23.59 -15.54 1.65
C GLU A 209 24.66 -15.98 0.66
N ILE A 210 25.49 -15.05 0.16
CA ILE A 210 26.62 -15.39 -0.72
C ILE A 210 27.58 -16.34 0.02
N THR A 211 27.88 -16.05 1.29
CA THR A 211 28.74 -16.91 2.11
C THR A 211 28.12 -18.30 2.28
N ASN A 212 26.82 -18.39 2.59
CA ASN A 212 26.09 -19.66 2.68
C ASN A 212 26.20 -20.48 1.40
N PHE A 213 26.02 -19.82 0.26
CA PHE A 213 26.12 -20.44 -1.05
C PHE A 213 27.54 -20.95 -1.34
N ASN A 214 28.57 -20.11 -1.15
CA ASN A 214 29.96 -20.47 -1.43
C ASN A 214 30.49 -21.55 -0.47
N VAL A 215 30.12 -21.50 0.81
CA VAL A 215 30.48 -22.56 1.77
C VAL A 215 29.91 -23.91 1.35
N LYS A 216 28.69 -23.96 0.79
CA LYS A 216 28.09 -25.19 0.23
C LYS A 216 28.77 -25.62 -1.07
N LYS A 217 28.94 -24.68 -2.00
CA LYS A 217 29.47 -24.93 -3.34
C LYS A 217 30.92 -25.42 -3.31
N ASP A 218 31.76 -24.79 -2.51
CA ASP A 218 33.22 -25.02 -2.48
C ASP A 218 33.64 -25.91 -1.29
N ASP A 219 32.67 -26.51 -0.60
CA ASP A 219 32.81 -27.34 0.60
C ASP A 219 33.82 -26.79 1.63
N LEU A 220 33.61 -25.53 2.02
CA LEU A 220 34.53 -24.82 2.90
C LEU A 220 34.35 -25.28 4.35
N ALA A 221 35.39 -25.85 4.95
CA ALA A 221 35.37 -26.28 6.35
C ALA A 221 36.37 -25.52 7.23
N GLY A 222 36.05 -25.45 8.53
CA GLY A 222 36.85 -24.79 9.54
C GLY A 222 36.72 -23.27 9.57
N GLU A 223 36.94 -22.69 10.76
CA GLU A 223 36.73 -21.27 11.01
C GLU A 223 37.56 -20.35 10.10
N MET A 224 38.82 -20.70 9.83
CA MET A 224 39.71 -19.84 9.05
C MET A 224 39.22 -19.63 7.61
N ARG A 225 38.87 -20.73 6.90
CA ARG A 225 38.42 -20.65 5.49
C ARG A 225 37.07 -19.95 5.38
N ILE A 226 36.15 -20.27 6.28
CA ILE A 226 34.81 -19.65 6.32
C ILE A 226 34.91 -18.17 6.68
N THR A 227 35.80 -17.78 7.59
CA THR A 227 36.05 -16.36 7.92
C THR A 227 36.56 -15.61 6.69
N GLY A 228 37.53 -16.18 5.96
CA GLY A 228 38.09 -15.57 4.76
C GLY A 228 37.01 -15.31 3.70
N GLU A 229 36.17 -16.31 3.46
CA GLU A 229 35.03 -16.19 2.53
C GLU A 229 34.03 -15.13 2.99
N HIS A 230 33.65 -15.15 4.27
CA HIS A 230 32.70 -14.18 4.81
C HIS A 230 33.24 -12.74 4.76
N VAL A 231 34.52 -12.52 5.07
CA VAL A 231 35.19 -11.22 4.99
C VAL A 231 35.24 -10.72 3.55
N LYS A 232 35.60 -11.59 2.60
CA LYS A 232 35.62 -11.26 1.16
C LYS A 232 34.24 -10.78 0.70
N ASN A 233 33.19 -11.56 0.96
CA ASN A 233 31.83 -11.22 0.53
C ASN A 233 31.33 -9.91 1.15
N ASN A 234 31.60 -9.66 2.44
CA ASN A 234 31.24 -8.38 3.07
C ASN A 234 32.04 -7.20 2.50
N THR A 235 33.31 -7.40 2.13
CA THR A 235 34.15 -6.37 1.48
C THR A 235 33.62 -6.01 0.09
N GLU A 236 33.20 -7.02 -0.68
CA GLU A 236 32.62 -6.81 -2.01
C GLU A 236 31.28 -6.08 -1.93
N VAL A 237 30.39 -6.51 -1.03
CA VAL A 237 29.11 -5.82 -0.78
C VAL A 237 29.34 -4.38 -0.32
N ARG A 238 30.28 -4.15 0.60
CA ARG A 238 30.68 -2.79 0.99
C ARG A 238 31.13 -1.95 -0.21
N SER A 239 31.97 -2.51 -1.07
CA SER A 239 32.51 -1.80 -2.22
C SER A 239 31.39 -1.36 -3.19
N LEU A 240 30.34 -2.16 -3.32
CA LEU A 240 29.14 -1.80 -4.10
C LEU A 240 28.35 -0.65 -3.47
N LEU A 241 28.20 -0.65 -2.14
CA LEU A 241 27.52 0.43 -1.42
C LEU A 241 28.29 1.74 -1.55
N VAL A 242 29.61 1.72 -1.34
CA VAL A 242 30.47 2.91 -1.44
C VAL A 242 30.48 3.47 -2.86
N LYS A 243 30.48 2.62 -3.90
CA LYS A 243 30.35 3.07 -5.31
C LYS A 243 29.03 3.80 -5.60
N SER A 244 28.01 3.59 -4.76
CA SER A 244 26.70 4.22 -4.87
C SER A 244 26.53 5.35 -3.85
N ASP A 245 27.63 5.87 -3.29
CA ASP A 245 27.67 6.90 -2.24
C ASP A 245 26.93 6.52 -0.93
N ILE A 246 26.82 5.22 -0.65
CA ILE A 246 26.25 4.69 0.60
C ILE A 246 27.38 4.20 1.49
N ILE A 247 27.66 4.94 2.58
CA ILE A 247 28.70 4.60 3.56
C ILE A 247 28.05 3.98 4.81
N PRO A 248 28.07 2.63 4.97
CA PRO A 248 27.25 1.92 5.97
C PRO A 248 27.45 2.38 7.42
N GLU A 249 28.67 2.75 7.78
CA GLU A 249 29.04 3.21 9.11
C GLU A 249 28.63 4.66 9.39
N GLU A 250 28.36 5.46 8.37
CA GLU A 250 27.95 6.88 8.51
C GLU A 250 26.43 7.04 8.49
N LEU A 251 25.68 6.02 8.05
CA LEU A 251 24.23 6.07 8.05
C LEU A 251 23.65 6.28 9.45
N PRO A 252 22.56 7.07 9.58
CA PRO A 252 21.92 7.30 10.86
C PRO A 252 21.37 5.99 11.44
N SER A 253 21.52 5.82 12.75
CA SER A 253 20.93 4.67 13.43
C SER A 253 19.40 4.78 13.44
N ALA A 254 18.73 3.68 13.15
CA ALA A 254 17.28 3.62 13.10
C ALA A 254 16.69 3.25 14.47
N GLU A 255 15.40 3.54 14.68
CA GLU A 255 14.68 3.16 15.91
C GLU A 255 14.78 1.64 16.14
N ASP A 256 14.76 1.20 17.40
CA ASP A 256 14.74 -0.21 17.75
C ASP A 256 13.62 -0.99 17.02
N ALA A 257 14.00 -1.94 16.17
CA ALA A 257 13.09 -2.79 15.42
C ALA A 257 12.10 -3.56 16.32
N LYS A 258 12.49 -3.96 17.54
CA LYS A 258 11.58 -4.66 18.47
C LYS A 258 10.50 -3.73 19.02
N ASN A 259 10.82 -2.45 19.21
CA ASN A 259 9.83 -1.46 19.63
C ASN A 259 8.85 -1.16 18.49
N LEU A 260 9.36 -1.04 17.26
CA LEU A 260 8.54 -0.89 16.06
C LEU A 260 7.60 -2.09 15.87
N GLU A 261 8.09 -3.32 16.00
CA GLU A 261 7.26 -4.53 15.90
C GLU A 261 6.09 -4.52 16.91
N ARG A 262 6.35 -4.11 18.15
CA ARG A 262 5.32 -3.98 19.19
C ARG A 262 4.31 -2.88 18.84
N LYS A 263 4.76 -1.72 18.35
CA LYS A 263 3.87 -0.64 17.90
C LYS A 263 2.96 -1.11 16.76
N VAL A 264 3.52 -1.76 15.74
CA VAL A 264 2.75 -2.30 14.61
C VAL A 264 1.71 -3.32 15.07
N LYS A 265 2.06 -4.25 15.98
CA LYS A 265 1.12 -5.23 16.54
C LYS A 265 0.02 -4.55 17.36
N ALA A 266 0.36 -3.56 18.18
CA ALA A 266 -0.61 -2.82 18.98
C ALA A 266 -1.60 -2.04 18.11
N ASP A 267 -1.13 -1.41 17.03
CA ASP A 267 -1.98 -0.64 16.12
C ASP A 267 -2.86 -1.53 15.25
N SER A 268 -2.35 -2.68 14.81
CA SER A 268 -3.18 -3.71 14.16
C SER A 268 -4.28 -4.22 15.10
N LYS A 269 -3.96 -4.47 16.38
CA LYS A 269 -4.96 -4.88 17.37
C LYS A 269 -6.01 -3.79 17.60
N LYS A 270 -5.60 -2.53 17.78
CA LYS A 270 -6.53 -1.38 17.90
C LYS A 270 -7.43 -1.24 16.67
N THR A 271 -6.89 -1.49 15.47
CA THR A 271 -7.65 -1.44 14.22
C THR A 271 -8.71 -2.53 14.19
N ILE A 272 -8.33 -3.78 14.50
CA ILE A 272 -9.27 -4.92 14.60
C ILE A 272 -10.36 -4.65 15.63
N GLU A 273 -10.01 -4.14 16.82
CA GLU A 273 -10.99 -3.80 17.85
C GLU A 273 -11.94 -2.68 17.39
N ARG A 274 -11.45 -1.63 16.71
CA ARG A 274 -12.31 -0.60 16.11
C ARG A 274 -13.24 -1.17 15.03
N PHE A 275 -12.78 -2.14 14.22
CA PHE A 275 -13.64 -2.83 13.25
C PHE A 275 -14.72 -3.67 13.94
N LYS A 276 -14.38 -4.40 15.01
CA LYS A 276 -15.36 -5.15 15.81
C LYS A 276 -16.40 -4.23 16.43
N THR A 277 -15.98 -3.12 17.05
CA THR A 277 -16.91 -2.14 17.64
C THR A 277 -17.81 -1.49 16.58
N ALA A 278 -17.29 -1.19 15.39
CA ALA A 278 -18.08 -0.66 14.28
C ALA A 278 -19.09 -1.69 13.75
N ALA A 279 -18.73 -2.97 13.67
CA ALA A 279 -19.62 -4.06 13.27
C ALA A 279 -20.71 -4.33 14.33
N SER A 280 -20.39 -4.21 15.62
CA SER A 280 -21.36 -4.35 16.72
C SER A 280 -22.33 -3.17 16.85
N GLY A 281 -22.03 -2.02 16.23
CA GLY A 281 -22.91 -0.83 16.18
C GLY A 281 -23.86 -0.79 14.98
N VAL A 282 -23.73 -1.72 14.01
CA VAL A 282 -24.69 -1.89 12.93
C VAL A 282 -25.78 -2.84 13.41
N ILE A 283 -26.87 -2.28 13.95
CA ILE A 283 -28.14 -3.02 14.02
C ILE A 283 -28.55 -3.24 12.57
N MET A 284 -28.24 -4.43 12.04
CA MET A 284 -28.86 -4.93 10.82
C MET A 284 -30.38 -4.82 11.03
N PRO A 285 -31.15 -4.18 10.14
CA PRO A 285 -32.59 -4.24 10.23
C PRO A 285 -32.97 -5.72 10.23
N SER A 286 -33.58 -6.16 11.33
CA SER A 286 -34.12 -7.50 11.44
C SER A 286 -35.04 -7.72 10.25
N THR A 287 -34.62 -8.58 9.32
CA THR A 287 -35.48 -9.08 8.25
C THR A 287 -36.79 -9.55 8.89
N PRO A 288 -37.97 -9.09 8.43
CA PRO A 288 -39.22 -9.60 8.96
C PRO A 288 -39.28 -11.11 8.71
N HIS A 289 -39.19 -11.89 9.78
CA HIS A 289 -39.62 -13.28 9.78
C HIS A 289 -41.13 -13.28 9.59
N ASN A 290 -41.58 -13.39 8.35
CA ASN A 290 -42.88 -13.97 8.06
C ASN A 290 -42.90 -14.52 6.63
N CYS A 291 -42.23 -15.66 6.44
CA CYS A 291 -42.60 -16.60 5.38
C CYS A 291 -43.21 -17.81 6.07
N SER A 292 -44.53 -17.77 6.26
CA SER A 292 -45.33 -18.92 6.63
C SER A 292 -45.28 -19.92 5.46
N CYS A 293 -44.45 -20.95 5.57
CA CYS A 293 -44.48 -22.08 4.65
C CYS A 293 -45.77 -22.89 4.91
N LEU A 294 -46.79 -22.73 4.05
CA LEU A 294 -47.87 -23.69 3.95
C LEU A 294 -47.29 -25.03 3.48
N HIS A 295 -47.29 -26.04 4.34
CA HIS A 295 -47.09 -27.43 3.93
C HIS A 295 -48.39 -27.96 3.35
N GLN A 296 -48.51 -27.98 2.02
CA GLN A 296 -49.47 -28.86 1.35
C GLN A 296 -48.77 -30.18 1.03
N HIS A 297 -49.18 -31.23 1.72
CA HIS A 297 -48.82 -32.59 1.36
C HIS A 297 -49.61 -33.01 0.12
N ALA A 298 -48.90 -33.24 -0.99
CA ALA A 298 -49.42 -33.99 -2.13
C ALA A 298 -48.61 -35.28 -2.25
N THR A 299 -49.28 -36.41 -2.03
CA THR A 299 -48.77 -37.76 -2.28
C THR A 299 -48.94 -38.08 -3.77
N ALA A 300 -47.85 -38.45 -4.43
CA ALA A 300 -47.88 -39.10 -5.74
C ALA A 300 -47.12 -40.44 -5.64
N PRO A 301 -47.62 -41.51 -6.30
CA PRO A 301 -47.03 -42.84 -6.23
C PRO A 301 -45.82 -42.95 -7.16
N HIS A 302 -44.90 -43.83 -6.78
CA HIS A 302 -43.63 -44.18 -7.43
C HIS A 302 -42.42 -43.36 -6.96
N GLY A 303 -41.57 -44.06 -6.20
CA GLY A 303 -40.41 -43.53 -5.51
C GLY A 303 -39.37 -42.93 -6.45
N CYS A 304 -39.20 -41.62 -6.33
CA CYS A 304 -37.93 -40.94 -6.48
C CYS A 304 -37.99 -39.68 -5.61
N SER A 305 -37.18 -39.64 -4.55
CA SER A 305 -37.05 -38.45 -3.69
C SER A 305 -36.10 -37.48 -4.37
N THR A 306 -36.61 -36.36 -4.87
CA THR A 306 -35.77 -35.24 -5.32
C THR A 306 -36.27 -33.97 -4.66
N THR A 307 -35.52 -33.48 -3.68
CA THR A 307 -35.82 -32.24 -2.97
C THR A 307 -35.39 -31.07 -3.86
N VAL A 308 -36.34 -30.45 -4.57
CA VAL A 308 -36.10 -29.21 -5.32
C VAL A 308 -36.38 -28.02 -4.40
N SER A 309 -35.34 -27.41 -3.85
CA SER A 309 -35.44 -26.07 -3.25
C SER A 309 -35.15 -25.03 -4.32
N SER A 310 -36.19 -24.36 -4.83
CA SER A 310 -36.03 -23.17 -5.68
C SER A 310 -35.90 -21.93 -4.80
N CYS A 311 -34.69 -21.40 -4.62
CA CYS A 311 -34.48 -20.03 -4.15
C CYS A 311 -34.38 -19.10 -5.37
N VAL A 312 -35.22 -18.07 -5.41
CA VAL A 312 -35.12 -16.99 -6.40
C VAL A 312 -33.97 -16.07 -5.95
N GLY A 313 -32.83 -16.12 -6.64
CA GLY A 313 -31.69 -15.25 -6.38
C GLY A 313 -30.34 -15.85 -6.76
N HIS A 314 -30.01 -15.79 -8.05
CA HIS A 314 -28.69 -15.88 -8.68
C HIS A 314 -27.53 -16.54 -7.90
N GLN A 315 -27.30 -17.83 -8.19
CA GLN A 315 -25.98 -18.35 -8.53
C GLN A 315 -26.14 -19.71 -9.23
N LYS A 316 -25.95 -19.75 -10.55
CA LYS A 316 -25.67 -21.01 -11.26
C LYS A 316 -24.17 -21.11 -11.49
N ILE A 317 -23.59 -21.94 -10.63
CA ILE A 317 -22.33 -22.63 -10.74
C ILE A 317 -22.33 -23.41 -12.07
N VAL A 318 -21.32 -23.20 -12.90
CA VAL A 318 -21.01 -24.08 -14.04
C VAL A 318 -20.09 -25.18 -13.51
N CYS A 319 -20.64 -26.38 -13.35
CA CYS A 319 -19.88 -27.62 -13.34
C CYS A 319 -20.23 -28.35 -14.63
N GLU A 320 -19.32 -28.36 -15.60
CA GLU A 320 -19.35 -29.32 -16.70
C GLU A 320 -18.62 -30.59 -16.28
N GLY A 321 -19.27 -31.72 -16.50
CA GLY A 321 -18.66 -33.04 -16.43
C GLY A 321 -19.38 -33.97 -17.37
N CYS A 322 -18.65 -34.46 -18.37
CA CYS A 322 -18.73 -35.80 -18.93
C CYS A 322 -17.40 -36.10 -19.63
#